data_AF-A0A1G9DQX9-F1
#
_entry.id   AF-A0A1G9DQX9-F1
#
_cell.length_a   1.000
_cell.length_b   1.000
_cell.length_c   1.000
_cell.angle_alpha   90.00
_cell.angle_beta   90.00
_cell.angle_gamma   90.00
#
_symmetry.space_group_name_H-M   'P 1'
#
loop_
_entity.id
_entity.type
_entity.pdbx_description
1 polymer ?
#
loop_
_entity_poly.entity_id
_entity_poly.type
_entity_poly.pdbx_seq_one_letter_code
_entity_poly.pdbx_strand_id
1 'polypeptide(L)'
;MSSGDETSGAGPDAGLPEAPASAAAGDEGAAEGDPSERTEGDPFQQAEGDPSQRAEPGAMVFLTEPVRRRAVEIAAVAMPGLAPGRVPARLRRFLKFSPAKRAKLAKGDLAAALDRDEAFREGLAEVLASADSPLIGVISGGGAVSPMADPVEVAALTYLLRPQGWRELIASAVEAIPEAPEAPPAAAGPDEAGRKRLASLEKENAKLRGALADQRAAAGTLQEELRRARRDLKDAEERAAKAAGDLAAEKGRLKHADTERRSERRRLESEVESLRGQLDRARKADREQERLASSRLWLLMETLSGAATGLRRELGLEPVDDRPADYIAEEYCDDPEERPFEGSRGLEGTDPQRLDHLLSLPNPHLIVDGYNVTISAWGETLTLEQQRNRLVHGLGTVAAQTNAEITVVFDGADAIFGAKPSARGVRVLFSAKGQIADDVVVELARVEPEGRPVVVVSSDQEVADRVRREGAYPVPSPVLVRWLQRI
;
A
#
# COMPACT_ATOMS: atom_id res chain seq x y z
N MET A 1 40.21 20.44 -5.61
CA MET A 1 40.37 19.15 -6.33
C MET A 1 39.28 18.23 -5.79
N SER A 2 38.13 17.99 -6.40
CA SER A 2 37.60 18.11 -7.77
C SER A 2 36.08 18.40 -7.60
N SER A 3 35.38 19.35 -8.24
CA SER A 3 35.10 19.52 -9.68
C SER A 3 34.64 18.20 -10.30
N GLY A 4 33.35 17.91 -10.50
CA GLY A 4 32.39 18.65 -11.33
C GLY A 4 32.23 17.91 -12.66
N ASP A 5 31.03 17.41 -12.96
CA ASP A 5 30.55 17.01 -14.31
C ASP A 5 29.01 16.88 -14.20
N GLU A 6 28.23 17.84 -14.69
CA GLU A 6 27.64 17.94 -16.05
C GLU A 6 26.65 16.79 -16.34
N THR A 7 25.34 17.03 -16.50
CA THR A 7 24.68 17.47 -17.75
C THR A 7 23.16 17.61 -17.49
N SER A 8 22.50 18.71 -17.88
CA SER A 8 21.62 18.89 -19.06
C SER A 8 20.46 17.87 -19.17
N GLY A 9 19.16 18.18 -19.34
CA GLY A 9 18.43 19.41 -19.67
C GLY A 9 16.94 19.07 -19.92
N ALA A 10 16.14 20.11 -20.21
CA ALA A 10 14.81 20.19 -20.88
C ALA A 10 13.87 18.96 -20.84
N GLY A 11 12.66 19.02 -20.28
CA GLY A 11 11.48 19.77 -20.76
C GLY A 11 10.23 18.85 -20.63
N PRO A 12 9.00 19.39 -20.49
CA PRO A 12 7.84 18.61 -20.04
C PRO A 12 7.06 18.02 -21.22
N ASP A 13 6.74 16.73 -21.16
CA ASP A 13 5.80 16.10 -22.10
C ASP A 13 4.41 16.00 -21.47
N ALA A 14 3.43 16.43 -22.25
CA ALA A 14 2.03 16.51 -21.91
C ALA A 14 1.33 15.25 -22.43
N GLY A 15 0.47 14.63 -21.62
CA GLY A 15 -0.39 13.57 -22.13
C GLY A 15 -1.20 12.87 -21.07
N LEU A 16 -2.46 13.29 -20.93
CA LEU A 16 -3.70 12.53 -20.69
C LEU A 16 -4.85 13.57 -20.78
N PRO A 17 -6.06 13.23 -21.32
CA PRO A 17 -6.86 12.11 -20.84
C PRO A 17 -7.66 11.30 -21.88
N GLU A 18 -8.14 10.16 -21.41
CA GLU A 18 -9.15 9.27 -21.99
C GLU A 18 -10.56 9.89 -22.06
N ALA A 19 -11.38 9.43 -23.03
CA ALA A 19 -12.73 8.83 -22.90
C ALA A 19 -13.57 9.04 -24.20
N PRO A 20 -14.80 8.50 -24.34
CA PRO A 20 -15.09 7.16 -24.86
C PRO A 20 -16.06 7.16 -26.07
N ALA A 21 -16.25 6.01 -26.74
CA ALA A 21 -17.34 5.84 -27.70
C ALA A 21 -18.05 4.49 -27.50
N SER A 22 -19.38 4.55 -27.50
CA SER A 22 -20.35 3.51 -27.15
C SER A 22 -21.35 3.33 -28.30
N ALA A 23 -21.79 2.07 -28.46
CA ALA A 23 -23.11 1.57 -28.91
C ALA A 23 -23.51 1.52 -30.39
N ALA A 24 -23.75 0.29 -30.87
CA ALA A 24 -25.03 -0.26 -31.41
C ALA A 24 -24.81 -1.77 -31.72
N ALA A 25 -25.40 -2.76 -31.03
CA ALA A 25 -26.77 -3.34 -31.11
C ALA A 25 -27.10 -3.96 -32.50
N GLY A 26 -27.58 -5.21 -32.70
CA GLY A 26 -28.09 -6.32 -31.85
C GLY A 26 -27.97 -7.67 -32.62
N ASP A 27 -27.87 -8.83 -31.96
CA ASP A 27 -28.94 -9.73 -31.45
C ASP A 27 -29.76 -10.41 -32.58
N GLU A 28 -29.40 -11.62 -33.02
CA GLU A 28 -29.94 -12.95 -32.63
C GLU A 28 -31.46 -13.15 -32.84
N GLY A 29 -31.83 -14.27 -33.47
CA GLY A 29 -33.22 -14.72 -33.59
C GLY A 29 -33.41 -15.88 -34.55
N ALA A 30 -33.54 -17.08 -33.99
CA ALA A 30 -33.69 -18.36 -34.67
C ALA A 30 -35.15 -18.71 -35.06
N ALA A 31 -35.26 -19.80 -35.84
CA ALA A 31 -36.28 -20.87 -35.77
C ALA A 31 -37.30 -21.02 -36.93
N GLU A 32 -37.26 -22.26 -37.46
CA GLU A 32 -38.36 -23.17 -37.85
C GLU A 32 -39.27 -22.92 -39.07
N GLY A 33 -39.47 -24.01 -39.84
CA GLY A 33 -40.74 -24.30 -40.52
C GLY A 33 -40.67 -24.76 -41.98
N ASP A 34 -40.55 -26.06 -42.22
CA ASP A 34 -41.06 -26.79 -43.43
C ASP A 34 -42.62 -26.66 -43.47
N PRO A 35 -43.42 -26.95 -44.55
CA PRO A 35 -43.14 -27.94 -45.60
C PRO A 35 -43.70 -27.74 -47.04
N SER A 36 -43.20 -28.61 -47.92
CA SER A 36 -43.79 -29.29 -49.09
C SER A 36 -44.94 -28.70 -49.95
N GLU A 37 -44.73 -28.89 -51.27
CA GLU A 37 -45.64 -29.54 -52.25
C GLU A 37 -46.43 -28.71 -53.30
N ARG A 38 -46.27 -29.17 -54.57
CA ARG A 38 -47.15 -29.18 -55.76
C ARG A 38 -46.91 -28.14 -56.86
N THR A 39 -46.35 -28.53 -58.02
CA THR A 39 -46.86 -29.24 -59.23
C THR A 39 -47.49 -28.31 -60.28
N GLU A 40 -47.00 -28.47 -61.52
CA GLU A 40 -47.66 -28.39 -62.84
C GLU A 40 -47.15 -27.32 -63.82
N GLY A 41 -46.84 -27.78 -65.05
CA GLY A 41 -46.78 -26.95 -66.24
C GLY A 41 -45.70 -27.36 -67.27
N ASP A 42 -45.99 -28.37 -68.09
CA ASP A 42 -45.42 -28.53 -69.46
C ASP A 42 -46.40 -27.86 -70.45
N PRO A 43 -45.99 -27.31 -71.62
CA PRO A 43 -45.86 -28.18 -72.81
C PRO A 43 -44.82 -27.77 -73.89
N PHE A 44 -44.22 -28.80 -74.51
CA PHE A 44 -43.94 -28.99 -75.96
C PHE A 44 -43.53 -27.81 -76.87
N GLN A 45 -42.36 -27.93 -77.52
CA GLN A 45 -42.24 -27.77 -78.98
C GLN A 45 -41.00 -28.48 -79.58
N GLN A 46 -41.26 -29.23 -80.65
CA GLN A 46 -40.30 -29.96 -81.48
C GLN A 46 -39.55 -29.03 -82.45
N ALA A 47 -38.28 -29.33 -82.73
CA ALA A 47 -37.65 -29.03 -84.01
C ALA A 47 -36.56 -30.06 -84.30
N GLU A 48 -36.76 -30.83 -85.36
CA GLU A 48 -35.83 -31.82 -85.91
C GLU A 48 -34.61 -31.14 -86.58
N GLY A 49 -33.46 -31.80 -86.50
CA GLY A 49 -32.22 -31.42 -87.19
C GLY A 49 -31.29 -32.63 -87.37
N ASP A 50 -31.40 -33.24 -88.55
CA ASP A 50 -30.48 -34.07 -89.35
C ASP A 50 -29.60 -35.19 -88.71
N PRO A 51 -29.74 -36.47 -89.14
CA PRO A 51 -29.00 -37.60 -88.59
C PRO A 51 -27.76 -37.90 -89.44
N SER A 52 -26.57 -37.49 -88.98
CA SER A 52 -25.31 -38.00 -89.53
C SER A 52 -24.18 -37.85 -88.53
N GLN A 53 -24.04 -38.87 -87.66
CA GLN A 53 -22.82 -39.39 -87.00
C GLN A 53 -23.20 -40.05 -85.67
N ARG A 54 -23.84 -41.23 -85.73
CA ARG A 54 -23.83 -42.17 -84.61
C ARG A 54 -22.50 -42.92 -84.65
N ALA A 55 -21.58 -42.59 -83.75
CA ALA A 55 -20.43 -43.45 -83.45
C ALA A 55 -20.94 -44.71 -82.72
N GLU A 56 -20.58 -45.88 -83.22
CA GLU A 56 -21.01 -47.18 -82.70
C GLU A 56 -20.53 -47.45 -81.25
N PRO A 57 -21.26 -48.24 -80.44
CA PRO A 57 -20.81 -48.69 -79.12
C PRO A 57 -19.60 -49.63 -79.24
N GLY A 58 -18.43 -49.15 -78.80
CA GLY A 58 -17.12 -49.79 -79.01
C GLY A 58 -16.83 -51.06 -78.20
N ALA A 59 -16.14 -52.01 -78.85
CA ALA A 59 -15.67 -53.28 -78.29
C ALA A 59 -14.79 -53.15 -77.02
N MET A 60 -14.93 -54.10 -76.08
CA MET A 60 -14.10 -54.23 -74.86
C MET A 60 -12.65 -54.63 -75.18
N VAL A 61 -11.67 -53.93 -74.59
CA VAL A 61 -10.23 -54.21 -74.75
C VAL A 61 -9.66 -54.78 -73.43
N PHE A 62 -9.05 -55.97 -73.48
CA PHE A 62 -8.42 -56.60 -72.31
C PHE A 62 -6.89 -56.38 -72.33
N LEU A 63 -6.34 -55.72 -71.30
CA LEU A 63 -4.89 -55.51 -71.14
C LEU A 63 -4.23 -56.64 -70.33
N THR A 64 -3.05 -57.08 -70.74
CA THR A 64 -2.19 -58.03 -69.99
C THR A 64 -1.72 -57.43 -68.65
N GLU A 65 -1.39 -58.26 -67.66
CA GLU A 65 -0.96 -57.78 -66.32
C GLU A 65 0.28 -56.85 -66.36
N PRO A 66 1.31 -57.09 -67.21
CA PRO A 66 2.42 -56.16 -67.37
C PRO A 66 1.98 -54.78 -67.87
N VAL A 67 1.12 -54.73 -68.89
CA VAL A 67 0.61 -53.47 -69.47
C VAL A 67 -0.27 -52.73 -68.48
N ARG A 68 -1.16 -53.44 -67.77
CA ARG A 68 -2.01 -52.85 -66.72
C ARG A 68 -1.18 -52.24 -65.60
N ARG A 69 -0.14 -52.93 -65.14
CA ARG A 69 0.77 -52.41 -64.11
C ARG A 69 1.48 -51.16 -64.60
N ARG A 70 2.01 -51.19 -65.83
CA ARG A 70 2.72 -50.06 -66.42
C ARG A 70 1.82 -48.84 -66.61
N ALA A 71 0.58 -49.01 -67.07
CA ALA A 71 -0.40 -47.93 -67.19
C ALA A 71 -0.72 -47.27 -65.83
N VAL A 72 -0.85 -48.07 -64.76
CA VAL A 72 -1.08 -47.55 -63.39
C VAL A 72 0.13 -46.79 -62.87
N GLU A 73 1.35 -47.23 -63.16
CA GLU A 73 2.58 -46.51 -62.79
C GLU A 73 2.68 -45.15 -63.48
N ILE A 74 2.45 -45.12 -64.80
CA ILE A 74 2.47 -43.87 -65.58
C ILE A 74 1.39 -42.90 -65.08
N ALA A 75 0.16 -43.40 -64.86
CA ALA A 75 -0.92 -42.59 -64.29
C ALA A 75 -0.59 -42.08 -62.87
N ALA A 76 0.05 -42.88 -62.03
CA ALA A 76 0.47 -42.47 -60.69
C ALA A 76 1.55 -41.37 -60.70
N VAL A 77 2.36 -41.29 -61.75
CA VAL A 77 3.35 -40.22 -61.96
C VAL A 77 2.67 -38.94 -62.45
N ALA A 78 1.76 -39.03 -63.43
CA ALA A 78 1.10 -37.88 -64.05
C ALA A 78 -0.03 -37.25 -63.20
N MET A 79 -0.67 -38.01 -62.30
CA MET A 79 -1.81 -37.55 -61.49
C MET A 79 -1.64 -36.20 -60.76
N PRO A 80 -0.47 -35.84 -60.17
CA PRO A 80 -0.31 -34.56 -59.48
C PRO A 80 -0.34 -33.32 -60.39
N GLY A 81 -0.13 -33.49 -61.71
CA GLY A 81 -0.20 -32.40 -62.68
C GLY A 81 -1.62 -32.01 -63.09
N LEU A 82 -2.63 -32.75 -62.62
CA LEU A 82 -4.04 -32.50 -62.93
C LEU A 82 -4.60 -31.31 -62.14
N ALA A 83 -5.52 -30.56 -62.75
CA ALA A 83 -6.32 -29.58 -62.03
C ALA A 83 -7.12 -30.26 -60.90
N PRO A 84 -7.28 -29.64 -59.72
CA PRO A 84 -7.87 -30.27 -58.53
C PRO A 84 -9.31 -30.77 -58.72
N GLY A 85 -10.05 -30.22 -59.70
CA GLY A 85 -11.39 -30.67 -60.09
C GLY A 85 -11.43 -31.96 -60.92
N ARG A 86 -10.34 -32.31 -61.61
CA ARG A 86 -10.24 -33.49 -62.48
C ARG A 86 -9.70 -34.75 -61.78
N VAL A 87 -9.28 -34.63 -60.51
CA VAL A 87 -8.85 -35.80 -59.71
C VAL A 87 -10.05 -36.41 -58.96
N PRO A 88 -10.38 -37.70 -59.18
CA PRO A 88 -11.47 -38.38 -58.49
C PRO A 88 -11.32 -38.36 -56.97
N ALA A 89 -12.43 -38.21 -56.24
CA ALA A 89 -12.42 -38.06 -54.77
C ALA A 89 -11.68 -39.18 -54.03
N ARG A 90 -11.79 -40.43 -54.51
CA ARG A 90 -11.11 -41.61 -53.92
C ARG A 90 -9.58 -41.54 -54.07
N LEU A 91 -9.08 -40.84 -55.07
CA LEU A 91 -7.66 -40.74 -55.39
C LEU A 91 -6.95 -39.56 -54.71
N ARG A 92 -7.68 -38.52 -54.27
CA ARG A 92 -7.11 -37.31 -53.64
C ARG A 92 -6.24 -37.60 -52.43
N ARG A 93 -6.63 -38.58 -51.59
CA ARG A 93 -5.84 -39.00 -50.42
C ARG A 93 -4.45 -39.55 -50.78
N PHE A 94 -4.27 -40.00 -52.02
CA PHE A 94 -3.02 -40.61 -52.46
C PHE A 94 -2.01 -39.61 -53.04
N LEU A 95 -2.43 -38.39 -53.41
CA LEU A 95 -1.54 -37.36 -53.98
C LEU A 95 -0.32 -37.06 -53.10
N LYS A 96 -0.47 -37.13 -51.78
CA LYS A 96 0.60 -36.91 -50.79
C LYS A 96 1.71 -37.97 -50.76
N PHE A 97 1.50 -39.15 -51.36
CA PHE A 97 2.51 -40.22 -51.36
C PHE A 97 3.45 -40.07 -52.56
N SER A 98 4.66 -40.64 -52.48
CA SER A 98 5.60 -40.71 -53.61
C SER A 98 5.04 -41.56 -54.77
N PRO A 99 5.48 -41.35 -56.03
CA PRO A 99 4.94 -42.06 -57.19
C PRO A 99 4.90 -43.59 -57.05
N ALA A 100 5.97 -44.20 -56.54
CA ALA A 100 6.04 -45.65 -56.30
C ALA A 100 5.06 -46.14 -55.22
N LYS A 101 4.87 -45.36 -54.14
CA LYS A 101 3.89 -45.68 -53.10
C LYS A 101 2.45 -45.47 -53.59
N ARG A 102 2.21 -44.47 -54.44
CA ARG A 102 0.92 -44.24 -55.10
C ARG A 102 0.55 -45.41 -56.02
N ALA A 103 1.45 -45.83 -56.89
CA ALA A 103 1.23 -46.96 -57.80
C ALA A 103 0.92 -48.27 -57.04
N LYS A 104 1.55 -48.49 -55.88
CA LYS A 104 1.34 -49.68 -55.05
C LYS A 104 0.05 -49.64 -54.23
N LEU A 105 -0.20 -48.54 -53.50
CA LEU A 105 -1.35 -48.43 -52.59
C LEU A 105 -2.66 -48.10 -53.29
N ALA A 106 -2.60 -47.35 -54.39
CA ALA A 106 -3.78 -46.95 -55.16
C ALA A 106 -4.01 -47.84 -56.39
N LYS A 107 -3.32 -48.99 -56.54
CA LYS A 107 -3.37 -49.83 -57.75
C LYS A 107 -4.80 -50.10 -58.23
N GLY A 108 -5.68 -50.50 -57.31
CA GLY A 108 -7.08 -50.81 -57.62
C GLY A 108 -7.92 -49.57 -57.94
N ASP A 109 -7.80 -48.51 -57.13
CA ASP A 109 -8.54 -47.25 -57.32
C ASP A 109 -8.11 -46.55 -58.62
N LEU A 110 -6.82 -46.59 -58.97
CA LEU A 110 -6.27 -46.05 -60.22
C LEU A 110 -6.76 -46.82 -61.45
N ALA A 111 -6.71 -48.15 -61.41
CA ALA A 111 -7.21 -48.98 -62.51
C ALA A 111 -8.71 -48.77 -62.75
N ALA A 112 -9.51 -48.63 -61.68
CA ALA A 112 -10.94 -48.36 -61.80
C ALA A 112 -11.25 -46.96 -62.34
N ALA A 113 -10.47 -45.94 -61.94
CA ALA A 113 -10.64 -44.57 -62.44
C ALA A 113 -10.27 -44.46 -63.94
N LEU A 114 -9.19 -45.12 -64.38
CA LEU A 114 -8.79 -45.15 -65.79
C LEU A 114 -9.85 -45.81 -66.69
N ASP A 115 -10.63 -46.76 -66.17
CA ASP A 115 -11.67 -47.43 -66.93
C ASP A 115 -12.96 -46.58 -67.03
N ARG A 116 -13.41 -46.00 -65.90
CA ARG A 116 -14.75 -45.42 -65.77
C ARG A 116 -14.85 -43.90 -65.88
N ASP A 117 -13.78 -43.16 -65.62
CA ASP A 117 -13.81 -41.70 -65.53
C ASP A 117 -13.15 -41.06 -66.77
N GLU A 118 -13.98 -40.49 -67.64
CA GLU A 118 -13.53 -39.87 -68.89
C GLU A 118 -12.79 -38.55 -68.65
N ALA A 119 -13.29 -37.69 -67.76
CA ALA A 119 -12.66 -36.41 -67.42
C ALA A 119 -11.29 -36.59 -66.77
N PHE A 120 -11.11 -37.64 -65.96
CA PHE A 120 -9.82 -38.01 -65.39
C PHE A 120 -8.83 -38.48 -66.47
N ARG A 121 -9.28 -39.27 -67.45
CA ARG A 121 -8.45 -39.72 -68.57
C ARG A 121 -8.03 -38.57 -69.47
N GLU A 122 -8.96 -37.69 -69.86
CA GLU A 122 -8.66 -36.52 -70.69
C GLU A 122 -7.64 -35.61 -70.01
N GLY A 123 -7.82 -35.34 -68.71
CA GLY A 123 -6.84 -34.58 -67.95
C GLY A 123 -5.47 -35.26 -67.92
N LEU A 124 -5.41 -36.59 -67.79
CA LEU A 124 -4.14 -37.32 -67.82
C LEU A 124 -3.49 -37.26 -69.21
N ALA A 125 -4.29 -37.35 -70.27
CA ALA A 125 -3.80 -37.21 -71.64
C ALA A 125 -3.25 -35.81 -71.90
N GLU A 126 -3.89 -34.74 -71.41
CA GLU A 126 -3.38 -33.37 -71.48
C GLU A 126 -2.04 -33.22 -70.73
N VAL A 127 -1.94 -33.76 -69.51
CA VAL A 127 -0.70 -33.71 -68.71
C VAL A 127 0.42 -34.51 -69.40
N LEU A 128 0.10 -35.68 -69.97
CA LEU A 128 1.06 -36.48 -70.71
C LEU A 128 1.49 -35.79 -72.02
N ALA A 129 0.57 -35.15 -72.74
CA ALA A 129 0.87 -34.39 -73.95
C ALA A 129 1.76 -33.15 -73.67
N SER A 130 1.66 -32.58 -72.46
CA SER A 130 2.54 -31.49 -72.01
C SER A 130 3.96 -31.95 -71.61
N ALA A 131 4.16 -33.26 -71.44
CA ALA A 131 5.50 -33.80 -71.22
C ALA A 131 6.20 -33.93 -72.58
N ASP A 132 7.30 -33.21 -72.79
CA ASP A 132 8.14 -33.22 -74.00
C ASP A 132 8.84 -34.59 -74.23
N SER A 133 8.05 -35.66 -74.36
CA SER A 133 8.52 -37.01 -74.65
C SER A 133 8.31 -37.34 -76.12
N PRO A 134 9.35 -37.76 -76.85
CA PRO A 134 9.25 -38.06 -78.28
C PRO A 134 8.27 -39.20 -78.56
N LEU A 135 8.11 -40.16 -77.63
CA LEU A 135 7.15 -41.26 -77.78
C LEU A 135 5.70 -40.81 -77.67
N ILE A 136 5.40 -39.85 -76.79
CA ILE A 136 4.04 -39.32 -76.61
C ILE A 136 3.61 -38.52 -77.84
N GLY A 137 4.52 -37.73 -78.41
CA GLY A 137 4.27 -36.97 -79.65
C GLY A 137 3.98 -37.88 -80.85
N VAL A 138 4.76 -38.97 -81.02
CA VAL A 138 4.54 -39.95 -82.11
C VAL A 138 3.21 -40.68 -81.95
N ILE A 139 2.87 -41.13 -80.74
CA ILE A 139 1.60 -41.83 -80.46
C ILE A 139 0.40 -40.88 -80.65
N SER A 140 0.48 -39.65 -80.15
CA SER A 140 -0.63 -38.67 -80.25
C SER A 140 -0.85 -38.18 -81.68
N GLY A 141 0.23 -38.08 -82.48
CA GLY A 141 0.18 -37.67 -83.88
C GLY A 141 -0.13 -38.80 -84.88
N GLY A 142 -0.36 -40.03 -84.41
CA GLY A 142 -0.63 -41.19 -85.27
C GLY A 142 0.56 -41.62 -86.13
N GLY A 143 1.79 -41.28 -85.71
CA GLY A 143 3.02 -41.64 -86.41
C GLY A 143 3.42 -43.10 -86.15
N ALA A 144 4.25 -43.67 -87.04
CA ALA A 144 4.76 -45.02 -86.88
C ALA A 144 5.71 -45.10 -85.66
N VAL A 145 5.36 -45.93 -84.67
CA VAL A 145 6.19 -46.16 -83.47
C VAL A 145 7.40 -47.01 -83.84
N SER A 146 8.58 -46.66 -83.32
CA SER A 146 9.81 -47.41 -83.57
C SER A 146 9.74 -48.83 -82.98
N PRO A 147 10.17 -49.88 -83.71
CA PRO A 147 10.19 -51.26 -83.21
C PRO A 147 11.21 -51.49 -82.08
N MET A 148 12.03 -50.50 -81.75
CA MET A 148 12.98 -50.53 -80.62
C MET A 148 12.37 -50.05 -79.28
N ALA A 149 11.12 -49.55 -79.29
CA ALA A 149 10.44 -49.13 -78.06
C ALA A 149 9.96 -50.35 -77.25
N ASP A 150 9.92 -50.23 -75.92
CA ASP A 150 9.36 -51.28 -75.05
C ASP A 150 7.88 -51.51 -75.39
N PRO A 151 7.48 -52.70 -75.86
CA PRO A 151 6.10 -52.99 -76.23
C PRO A 151 5.11 -52.77 -75.07
N VAL A 152 5.54 -53.00 -73.82
CA VAL A 152 4.69 -52.81 -72.63
C VAL A 152 4.42 -51.32 -72.38
N GLU A 153 5.42 -50.47 -72.59
CA GLU A 153 5.31 -49.01 -72.43
C GLU A 153 4.48 -48.38 -73.55
N VAL A 154 4.67 -48.83 -74.81
CA VAL A 154 3.87 -48.38 -75.95
C VAL A 154 2.40 -48.73 -75.76
N ALA A 155 2.08 -49.95 -75.34
CA ALA A 155 0.72 -50.38 -75.05
C ALA A 155 0.08 -49.56 -73.91
N ALA A 156 0.85 -49.28 -72.85
CA ALA A 156 0.37 -48.50 -71.70
C ALA A 156 0.11 -47.03 -72.05
N LEU A 157 0.99 -46.37 -72.81
CA LEU A 157 0.81 -44.99 -73.25
C LEU A 157 -0.34 -44.83 -74.25
N THR A 158 -0.47 -45.77 -75.19
CA THR A 158 -1.56 -45.79 -76.18
C THR A 158 -2.92 -45.92 -75.50
N TYR A 159 -3.02 -46.74 -74.44
CA TYR A 159 -4.24 -46.86 -73.64
C TYR A 159 -4.63 -45.56 -72.91
N LEU A 160 -3.64 -44.78 -72.46
CA LEU A 160 -3.86 -43.52 -71.74
C LEU A 160 -4.20 -42.35 -72.68
N LEU A 161 -3.58 -42.26 -73.86
CA LEU A 161 -3.73 -41.14 -74.80
C LEU A 161 -4.91 -41.30 -75.78
N ARG A 162 -5.33 -42.53 -76.09
CA ARG A 162 -6.43 -42.87 -77.01
C ARG A 162 -6.48 -42.05 -78.32
N PRO A 163 -5.39 -41.98 -79.11
CA PRO A 163 -5.44 -41.39 -80.45
C PRO A 163 -6.44 -42.12 -81.38
N GLN A 164 -6.77 -41.53 -82.53
CA GLN A 164 -7.59 -42.21 -83.54
C GLN A 164 -6.94 -43.56 -83.90
N GLY A 165 -7.70 -44.66 -83.84
CA GLY A 165 -7.17 -46.01 -84.11
C GLY A 165 -6.41 -46.68 -82.95
N TRP A 166 -6.42 -46.12 -81.73
CA TRP A 166 -5.64 -46.64 -80.58
C TRP A 166 -5.79 -48.14 -80.26
N ARG A 167 -6.92 -48.76 -80.63
CA ARG A 167 -7.18 -50.18 -80.37
C ARG A 167 -6.26 -51.09 -81.18
N GLU A 168 -5.97 -50.73 -82.42
CA GLU A 168 -5.10 -51.50 -83.33
C GLU A 168 -3.64 -51.43 -82.86
N LEU A 169 -3.21 -50.25 -82.40
CA LEU A 169 -1.87 -50.03 -81.86
C LEU A 169 -1.61 -50.83 -80.57
N ILE A 170 -2.60 -51.00 -79.70
CA ILE A 170 -2.47 -51.86 -78.51
C ILE A 170 -2.36 -53.33 -78.90
N ALA A 171 -3.17 -53.79 -79.87
CA ALA A 171 -3.12 -55.18 -80.32
C ALA A 171 -1.73 -55.54 -80.87
N SER A 172 -1.15 -54.69 -81.72
CA SER A 172 0.22 -54.88 -82.23
C SER A 172 1.29 -54.86 -81.13
N ALA A 173 1.12 -54.02 -80.11
CA ALA A 173 2.10 -53.91 -79.03
C ALA A 173 2.03 -55.10 -78.05
N VAL A 174 0.85 -55.67 -77.82
CA VAL A 174 0.70 -56.86 -76.96
C VAL A 174 1.25 -58.12 -77.62
N GLU A 175 1.11 -58.27 -78.94
CA GLU A 175 1.67 -59.40 -79.70
C GLU A 175 3.21 -59.47 -79.64
N ALA A 176 3.87 -58.32 -79.44
CA ALA A 176 5.32 -58.23 -79.33
C ALA A 176 5.89 -58.55 -77.92
N ILE A 177 5.06 -58.87 -76.92
CA ILE A 177 5.51 -59.18 -75.54
C ILE A 177 5.92 -60.67 -75.43
N PRO A 178 7.19 -61.02 -75.15
CA PRO A 178 7.61 -62.42 -75.03
C PRO A 178 7.12 -63.09 -73.73
N GLU A 179 6.65 -64.35 -73.82
CA GLU A 179 6.34 -65.22 -72.66
C GLU A 179 7.63 -65.68 -71.94
N ALA A 180 7.63 -65.74 -70.60
CA ALA A 180 8.80 -66.10 -69.79
C ALA A 180 8.90 -67.62 -69.48
N PRO A 181 10.10 -68.25 -69.47
CA PRO A 181 10.27 -69.68 -69.17
C PRO A 181 10.46 -70.01 -67.66
N GLU A 182 9.94 -71.16 -67.20
CA GLU A 182 10.05 -71.72 -65.83
C GLU A 182 11.42 -72.40 -65.52
N ALA A 183 11.82 -72.43 -64.24
CA ALA A 183 13.13 -72.92 -63.75
C ALA A 183 13.14 -74.40 -63.26
N PRO A 184 14.26 -75.15 -63.39
CA PRO A 184 14.37 -76.58 -62.99
C PRO A 184 14.83 -76.85 -61.53
N PRO A 185 14.62 -78.07 -60.96
CA PRO A 185 14.86 -78.41 -59.55
C PRO A 185 16.26 -78.98 -59.21
N ALA A 186 16.58 -78.98 -57.90
CA ALA A 186 17.88 -79.09 -57.23
C ALA A 186 18.57 -80.49 -57.20
N ALA A 187 19.91 -80.49 -57.08
CA ALA A 187 20.78 -81.67 -56.91
C ALA A 187 21.29 -81.87 -55.46
N ALA A 188 21.44 -83.15 -55.06
CA ALA A 188 22.21 -83.79 -53.97
C ALA A 188 22.40 -83.10 -52.59
N GLY A 189 22.07 -83.81 -51.50
CA GLY A 189 22.21 -83.35 -50.11
C GLY A 189 23.66 -83.29 -49.57
N PRO A 190 23.91 -82.53 -48.49
CA PRO A 190 25.25 -82.09 -48.09
C PRO A 190 26.10 -83.14 -47.34
N ASP A 191 27.41 -83.13 -47.60
CA ASP A 191 28.46 -83.95 -46.98
C ASP A 191 28.57 -83.80 -45.44
N GLU A 192 29.18 -84.78 -44.73
CA GLU A 192 29.31 -84.80 -43.24
C GLU A 192 30.05 -83.58 -42.67
N ALA A 193 31.06 -83.06 -43.38
CA ALA A 193 31.74 -81.81 -43.04
C ALA A 193 30.79 -80.59 -43.14
N GLY A 194 29.85 -80.63 -44.09
CA GLY A 194 28.77 -79.65 -44.21
C GLY A 194 27.83 -79.71 -43.01
N ARG A 195 27.48 -80.91 -42.52
CA ARG A 195 26.64 -81.08 -41.32
C ARG A 195 27.29 -80.54 -40.04
N LYS A 196 28.60 -80.77 -39.83
CA LYS A 196 29.34 -80.23 -38.67
C LYS A 196 29.43 -78.69 -38.72
N ARG A 197 29.66 -78.11 -39.91
CA ARG A 197 29.65 -76.66 -40.12
C ARG A 197 28.26 -76.05 -39.92
N LEU A 198 27.21 -76.72 -40.38
CA LEU A 198 25.82 -76.30 -40.13
C LEU A 198 25.52 -76.30 -38.64
N ALA A 199 25.88 -77.35 -37.91
CA ALA A 199 25.65 -77.41 -36.46
C ALA A 199 26.43 -76.33 -35.67
N SER A 200 27.65 -75.97 -36.08
CA SER A 200 28.39 -74.85 -35.46
C SER A 200 27.74 -73.51 -35.76
N LEU A 201 27.34 -73.29 -37.02
CA LEU A 201 26.62 -72.09 -37.44
C LEU A 201 25.24 -71.96 -36.79
N GLU A 202 24.55 -73.06 -36.53
CA GLU A 202 23.28 -73.09 -35.80
C GLU A 202 23.46 -72.72 -34.34
N LYS A 203 24.52 -73.22 -33.68
CA LYS A 203 24.88 -72.81 -32.31
C LYS A 203 25.26 -71.33 -32.24
N GLU A 204 26.04 -70.84 -33.20
CA GLU A 204 26.36 -69.41 -33.31
C GLU A 204 25.11 -68.57 -33.57
N ASN A 205 24.24 -68.98 -34.48
CA ASN A 205 22.95 -68.31 -34.72
C ASN A 205 22.06 -68.32 -33.48
N ALA A 206 22.02 -69.41 -32.72
CA ALA A 206 21.27 -69.48 -31.46
C ALA A 206 21.84 -68.50 -30.42
N LYS A 207 23.17 -68.42 -30.28
CA LYS A 207 23.84 -67.43 -29.41
C LYS A 207 23.56 -65.99 -29.84
N LEU A 208 23.69 -65.70 -31.13
CA LEU A 208 23.40 -64.38 -31.68
C LEU A 208 21.93 -63.99 -31.50
N ARG A 209 21.00 -64.93 -31.68
CA ARG A 209 19.57 -64.71 -31.41
C ARG A 209 19.30 -64.43 -29.92
N GLY A 210 19.96 -65.15 -29.01
CA GLY A 210 19.89 -64.88 -27.57
C GLY A 210 20.38 -63.47 -27.23
N ALA A 211 21.60 -63.12 -27.65
CA ALA A 211 22.16 -61.78 -27.43
C ALA A 211 21.30 -60.66 -28.03
N LEU A 212 20.68 -60.90 -29.19
CA LEU A 212 19.80 -59.94 -29.84
C LEU A 212 18.45 -59.81 -29.10
N ALA A 213 17.96 -60.90 -28.48
CA ALA A 213 16.79 -60.84 -27.60
C ALA A 213 17.10 -60.07 -26.31
N ASP A 214 18.25 -60.31 -25.68
CA ASP A 214 18.70 -59.59 -24.47
C ASP A 214 18.88 -58.09 -24.75
N GLN A 215 19.50 -57.73 -25.88
CA GLN A 215 19.62 -56.33 -26.29
C GLN A 215 18.26 -55.69 -26.56
N ARG A 216 17.30 -56.41 -27.14
CA ARG A 216 15.93 -55.90 -27.33
C ARG A 216 15.21 -55.69 -26.01
N ALA A 217 15.39 -56.60 -25.03
CA ALA A 217 14.84 -56.44 -23.70
C ALA A 217 15.43 -55.22 -22.98
N ALA A 218 16.76 -55.07 -23.00
CA ALA A 218 17.45 -53.90 -22.45
C ALA A 218 17.06 -52.59 -23.15
N ALA A 219 16.87 -52.60 -24.47
CA ALA A 219 16.35 -51.44 -25.19
C ALA A 219 14.90 -51.12 -24.77
N GLY A 220 14.08 -52.14 -24.51
CA GLY A 220 12.72 -51.97 -23.99
C GLY A 220 12.69 -51.30 -22.62
N THR A 221 13.51 -51.78 -21.66
CA THR A 221 13.59 -51.19 -20.32
C THR A 221 14.09 -49.75 -20.37
N LEU A 222 15.14 -49.47 -21.16
CA LEU A 222 15.66 -48.10 -21.34
C LEU A 222 14.61 -47.17 -21.98
N GLN A 223 13.79 -47.67 -22.91
CA GLN A 223 12.70 -46.88 -23.49
C GLN A 223 11.61 -46.57 -22.46
N GLU A 224 11.28 -47.49 -21.56
CA GLU A 224 10.33 -47.25 -20.47
C GLU A 224 10.88 -46.26 -19.44
N GLU A 225 12.15 -46.40 -19.06
CA GLU A 225 12.85 -45.46 -18.17
C GLU A 225 12.90 -44.06 -18.79
N LEU A 226 13.23 -43.94 -20.08
CA LEU A 226 13.20 -42.66 -20.79
C LEU A 226 11.80 -42.04 -20.81
N ARG A 227 10.74 -42.85 -20.99
CA ARG A 227 9.35 -42.37 -20.93
C ARG A 227 8.95 -41.93 -19.52
N ARG A 228 9.42 -42.63 -18.47
CA ARG A 228 9.20 -42.24 -17.07
C ARG A 228 9.94 -40.93 -16.76
N ALA A 229 11.24 -40.87 -17.00
CA ALA A 229 12.06 -39.67 -16.79
C ALA A 229 11.53 -38.44 -17.54
N ARG A 230 11.02 -38.60 -18.77
CA ARG A 230 10.38 -37.49 -19.51
C ARG A 230 9.10 -37.00 -18.87
N ARG A 231 8.28 -37.90 -18.31
CA ARG A 231 7.07 -37.53 -17.56
C ARG A 231 7.44 -36.82 -16.26
N ASP A 232 8.38 -37.37 -15.51
CA ASP A 232 8.84 -36.78 -14.25
C ASP A 232 9.47 -35.39 -14.45
N LEU A 233 10.23 -35.21 -15.55
CA LEU A 233 10.77 -33.91 -15.94
C LEU A 233 9.65 -32.91 -16.24
N LYS A 234 8.65 -33.30 -17.05
CA LYS A 234 7.53 -32.44 -17.38
C LYS A 234 6.73 -32.06 -16.11
N ASP A 235 6.46 -33.02 -15.23
CA ASP A 235 5.75 -32.79 -13.98
C ASP A 235 6.57 -31.89 -13.03
N ALA A 236 7.90 -31.99 -13.06
CA ALA A 236 8.79 -31.10 -12.31
C ALA A 236 8.81 -29.67 -12.89
N GLU A 237 8.86 -29.53 -14.22
CA GLU A 237 8.79 -28.25 -14.92
C GLU A 237 7.45 -27.54 -14.65
N GLU A 238 6.33 -28.26 -14.70
CA GLU A 238 5.01 -27.70 -14.38
C GLU A 238 4.92 -27.25 -12.91
N ARG A 239 5.48 -28.03 -11.98
CA ARG A 239 5.56 -27.63 -10.55
C ARG A 239 6.45 -26.41 -10.35
N ALA A 240 7.59 -26.34 -11.04
CA ALA A 240 8.50 -25.19 -10.98
C ALA A 240 7.84 -23.93 -11.56
N ALA A 241 7.12 -24.05 -12.68
CA ALA A 241 6.39 -22.95 -13.30
C ALA A 241 5.28 -22.42 -12.39
N LYS A 242 4.53 -23.31 -11.72
CA LYS A 242 3.51 -22.91 -10.72
C LYS A 242 4.14 -22.17 -9.54
N ALA A 243 5.18 -22.74 -8.93
CA ALA A 243 5.88 -22.11 -7.82
C ALA A 243 6.50 -20.75 -8.19
N ALA A 244 7.03 -20.62 -9.41
CA ALA A 244 7.52 -19.34 -9.92
C ALA A 244 6.40 -18.30 -10.10
N GLY A 245 5.23 -18.73 -10.58
CA GLY A 245 4.03 -17.90 -10.66
C GLY A 245 3.54 -17.43 -9.30
N ASP A 246 3.46 -18.32 -8.32
CA ASP A 246 3.06 -17.99 -6.95
C ASP A 246 4.05 -17.02 -6.29
N LEU A 247 5.36 -17.24 -6.47
CA LEU A 247 6.39 -16.33 -5.98
C LEU A 247 6.31 -14.96 -6.65
N ALA A 248 6.00 -14.89 -7.94
CA ALA A 248 5.80 -13.62 -8.64
C ALA A 248 4.56 -12.88 -8.13
N ALA A 249 3.47 -13.60 -7.86
CA ALA A 249 2.26 -13.04 -7.28
C ALA A 249 2.50 -12.48 -5.87
N GLU A 250 3.18 -13.23 -4.99
CA GLU A 250 3.54 -12.76 -3.65
C GLU A 250 4.49 -11.56 -3.69
N LYS A 251 5.49 -11.57 -4.57
CA LYS A 251 6.36 -10.40 -4.78
C LYS A 251 5.57 -9.18 -5.26
N GLY A 252 4.56 -9.37 -6.11
CA GLY A 252 3.65 -8.32 -6.55
C GLY A 252 2.85 -7.72 -5.39
N ARG A 253 2.24 -8.57 -4.55
CA ARG A 253 1.48 -8.14 -3.36
C ARG A 253 2.38 -7.39 -2.37
N LEU A 254 3.58 -7.90 -2.11
CA LEU A 254 4.54 -7.24 -1.21
C LEU A 254 4.98 -5.86 -1.73
N LYS A 255 5.24 -5.73 -3.05
CA LYS A 255 5.56 -4.44 -3.65
C LYS A 255 4.39 -3.45 -3.54
N HIS A 256 3.16 -3.91 -3.79
CA HIS A 256 1.99 -3.06 -3.66
C HIS A 256 1.79 -2.56 -2.22
N ALA A 257 1.85 -3.48 -1.25
CA ALA A 257 1.78 -3.13 0.18
C ALA A 257 2.91 -2.17 0.61
N ASP A 258 4.12 -2.32 0.07
CA ASP A 258 5.23 -1.39 0.35
C ASP A 258 4.98 0.00 -0.26
N THR A 259 4.42 0.07 -1.48
CA THR A 259 4.05 1.37 -2.07
C THR A 259 2.93 2.07 -1.32
N GLU A 260 1.91 1.33 -0.86
CA GLU A 260 0.83 1.86 -0.03
C GLU A 260 1.38 2.40 1.29
N ARG A 261 2.16 1.60 2.03
CA ARG A 261 2.81 2.02 3.28
C ARG A 261 3.69 3.25 3.11
N ARG A 262 4.45 3.34 2.01
CA ARG A 262 5.27 4.53 1.71
C ARG A 262 4.41 5.76 1.45
N SER A 263 3.27 5.60 0.78
CA SER A 263 2.34 6.71 0.52
C SER A 263 1.65 7.19 1.80
N GLU A 264 1.22 6.26 2.67
CA GLU A 264 0.65 6.56 3.99
C GLU A 264 1.67 7.25 4.88
N ARG A 265 2.92 6.74 4.92
CA ARG A 265 3.99 7.36 5.69
C ARG A 265 4.24 8.80 5.25
N ARG A 266 4.29 9.08 3.94
CA ARG A 266 4.45 10.45 3.43
C ARG A 266 3.27 11.35 3.81
N ARG A 267 2.04 10.84 3.78
CA ARG A 267 0.84 11.58 4.23
C ARG A 267 0.93 11.93 5.72
N LEU A 268 1.21 10.95 6.56
CA LEU A 268 1.37 11.14 8.01
C LEU A 268 2.54 12.09 8.34
N GLU A 269 3.67 11.97 7.63
CA GLU A 269 4.79 12.90 7.77
C GLU A 269 4.37 14.34 7.44
N SER A 270 3.61 14.54 6.35
CA SER A 270 3.09 15.87 5.99
C SER A 270 2.07 16.42 6.98
N GLU A 271 1.24 15.56 7.57
CA GLU A 271 0.26 15.94 8.59
C GLU A 271 0.96 16.33 9.89
N VAL A 272 1.95 15.54 10.33
CA VAL A 272 2.77 15.86 11.50
C VAL A 272 3.50 17.19 11.32
N GLU A 273 4.06 17.46 10.14
CA GLU A 273 4.73 18.73 9.86
C GLU A 273 3.74 19.91 9.88
N SER A 274 2.54 19.73 9.30
CA SER A 274 1.47 20.73 9.38
C SER A 274 1.06 21.01 10.83
N LEU A 275 0.83 19.97 11.63
CA LEU A 275 0.45 20.11 13.04
C LEU A 275 1.54 20.76 13.88
N ARG A 276 2.82 20.43 13.64
CA ARG A 276 3.96 21.12 14.27
C ARG A 276 3.97 22.61 13.91
N GLY A 277 3.78 22.94 12.64
CA GLY A 277 3.67 24.32 12.19
C GLY A 277 2.52 25.09 12.84
N GLN A 278 1.35 24.44 13.03
CA GLN A 278 0.22 25.03 13.74
C GLN A 278 0.53 25.29 15.22
N LEU A 279 1.15 24.32 15.89
CA LEU A 279 1.52 24.43 17.30
C LEU A 279 2.59 25.51 17.54
N ASP A 280 3.57 25.64 16.65
CA ASP A 280 4.56 26.72 16.73
C ASP A 280 3.94 28.10 16.51
N ARG A 281 2.96 28.23 15.61
CA ARG A 281 2.19 29.48 15.44
C ARG A 281 1.38 29.81 16.70
N ALA A 282 0.69 28.83 17.27
CA ALA A 282 -0.07 29.00 18.51
C ALA A 282 0.82 29.46 19.67
N ARG A 283 1.97 28.80 19.86
CA ARG A 283 2.96 29.18 20.90
C ARG A 283 3.52 30.59 20.71
N LYS A 284 3.75 31.01 19.46
CA LYS A 284 4.21 32.37 19.17
C LYS A 284 3.13 33.39 19.51
N ALA A 285 1.89 33.13 19.11
CA ALA A 285 0.75 34.00 19.43
C ALA A 285 0.54 34.14 20.95
N ASP A 286 0.63 33.04 21.69
CA ASP A 286 0.50 33.02 23.15
C ASP A 286 1.58 33.88 23.83
N ARG A 287 2.85 33.71 23.45
CA ARG A 287 3.96 34.55 23.94
C ARG A 287 3.79 36.02 23.59
N GLU A 288 3.25 36.34 22.41
CA GLU A 288 2.95 37.72 22.02
C GLU A 288 1.82 38.30 22.88
N GLN A 289 0.78 37.52 23.16
CA GLN A 289 -0.30 37.91 24.06
C GLN A 289 0.18 38.14 25.50
N GLU A 290 1.00 37.25 26.04
CA GLU A 290 1.63 37.42 27.36
C GLU A 290 2.48 38.69 27.40
N ARG A 291 3.33 38.93 26.40
CA ARG A 291 4.14 40.15 26.30
C ARG A 291 3.28 41.41 26.28
N LEU A 292 2.21 41.41 25.46
CA LEU A 292 1.27 42.53 25.41
C LEU A 292 0.56 42.73 26.76
N ALA A 293 0.15 41.65 27.44
CA ALA A 293 -0.46 41.71 28.75
C ALA A 293 0.50 42.28 29.81
N SER A 294 1.76 41.81 29.83
CA SER A 294 2.79 42.33 30.72
C SER A 294 3.09 43.81 30.46
N SER A 295 3.20 44.23 29.19
CA SER A 295 3.39 45.64 28.85
C SER A 295 2.21 46.51 29.27
N ARG A 296 0.97 46.03 29.08
CA ARG A 296 -0.24 46.73 29.55
C ARG A 296 -0.27 46.85 31.07
N LEU A 297 0.05 45.79 31.80
CA LEU A 297 0.10 45.81 33.26
C LEU A 297 1.14 46.80 33.75
N TRP A 298 2.34 46.79 33.16
CA TRP A 298 3.40 47.73 33.51
C TRP A 298 2.95 49.19 33.28
N LEU A 299 2.36 49.48 32.12
CA LEU A 299 1.81 50.81 31.82
C LEU A 299 0.74 51.22 32.83
N LEU A 300 -0.18 50.32 33.20
CA LEU A 300 -1.21 50.60 34.20
C LEU A 300 -0.59 50.91 35.57
N MET A 301 0.40 50.13 36.01
CA MET A 301 1.09 50.37 37.29
C MET A 301 1.89 51.68 37.29
N GLU A 302 2.53 52.02 36.17
CA GLU A 302 3.23 53.30 36.01
C GLU A 302 2.25 54.46 36.06
N THR A 303 1.11 54.36 35.36
CA THR A 303 0.07 55.39 35.40
C THR A 303 -0.52 55.58 36.79
N LEU A 304 -0.73 54.49 37.54
CA LEU A 304 -1.23 54.54 38.92
C LEU A 304 -0.22 55.20 39.85
N SER A 305 1.06 54.85 39.73
CA SER A 305 2.15 55.42 40.54
C SER A 305 2.34 56.92 40.25
N GLY A 306 2.26 57.31 38.97
CA GLY A 306 2.27 58.70 38.54
C GLY A 306 1.06 59.48 39.06
N ALA A 307 -0.14 58.90 38.99
CA ALA A 307 -1.36 59.50 39.51
C ALA A 307 -1.31 59.69 41.04
N ALA A 308 -0.83 58.70 41.80
CA ALA A 308 -0.66 58.80 43.24
C ALA A 308 0.36 59.89 43.63
N THR A 309 1.47 59.98 42.89
CA THR A 309 2.49 61.02 43.10
C THR A 309 1.94 62.42 42.79
N GLY A 310 1.21 62.56 41.66
CA GLY A 310 0.55 63.80 41.29
C GLY A 310 -0.48 64.24 42.32
N LEU A 311 -1.33 63.32 42.80
CA LEU A 311 -2.31 63.58 43.84
C LEU A 311 -1.66 64.05 45.15
N ARG A 312 -0.57 63.41 45.58
CA ARG A 312 0.21 63.83 46.76
C ARG A 312 0.71 65.27 46.62
N ARG A 313 1.21 65.64 45.44
CA ARG A 313 1.70 66.98 45.16
C ARG A 313 0.59 68.03 45.12
N GLU A 314 -0.53 67.76 44.44
CA GLU A 314 -1.66 68.69 44.33
C GLU A 314 -2.37 68.91 45.67
N LEU A 315 -2.49 67.85 46.48
CA LEU A 315 -3.05 67.96 47.85
C LEU A 315 -2.05 68.54 48.87
N GLY A 316 -0.80 68.81 48.49
CA GLY A 316 0.21 69.36 49.39
C GLY A 316 0.56 68.42 50.56
N LEU A 317 0.44 67.10 50.37
CA LEU A 317 0.67 66.12 51.42
C LEU A 317 2.18 65.93 51.64
N GLU A 318 2.74 66.69 52.59
CA GLU A 318 4.09 66.49 53.13
C GLU A 318 4.08 65.35 54.17
N PRO A 319 5.17 64.56 54.33
CA PRO A 319 5.23 63.55 55.37
C PRO A 319 4.99 64.18 56.74
N VAL A 320 3.97 63.71 57.45
CA VAL A 320 3.63 64.19 58.80
C VAL A 320 4.52 63.47 59.81
N ASP A 321 5.10 64.22 60.75
CA ASP A 321 5.96 63.67 61.82
C ASP A 321 5.14 62.94 62.90
N ASP A 322 3.90 63.36 63.13
CA ASP A 322 2.97 62.79 64.10
C ASP A 322 2.01 61.80 63.44
N ARG A 323 1.83 60.62 64.05
CA ARG A 323 0.97 59.54 63.54
C ARG A 323 -0.31 59.43 64.36
N PRO A 324 -1.39 58.84 63.83
CA PRO A 324 -2.66 58.66 64.57
C PRO A 324 -2.48 57.96 65.93
N ALA A 325 -1.59 56.97 66.00
CA ALA A 325 -1.22 56.31 67.26
C ALA A 325 -0.47 57.21 68.26
N ASP A 326 0.21 58.28 67.82
CA ASP A 326 0.78 59.29 68.70
C ASP A 326 -0.32 60.12 69.38
N TYR A 327 -1.40 60.46 68.66
CA TYR A 327 -2.54 61.18 69.22
C TYR A 327 -3.26 60.37 70.30
N ILE A 328 -3.57 59.08 70.06
CA ILE A 328 -4.15 58.23 71.12
C ILE A 328 -3.21 58.13 72.32
N ALA A 329 -1.91 57.97 72.07
CA ALA A 329 -0.92 57.89 73.15
C ALA A 329 -0.87 59.18 74.01
N GLU A 330 -1.21 60.33 73.44
CA GLU A 330 -1.29 61.62 74.12
C GLU A 330 -2.68 61.92 74.72
N GLU A 331 -3.76 61.37 74.15
CA GLU A 331 -5.13 61.81 74.41
C GLU A 331 -5.91 60.94 75.40
N TYR A 332 -5.71 59.61 75.46
CA TYR A 332 -6.44 58.65 76.31
C TYR A 332 -7.64 59.18 77.13
N CYS A 333 -8.71 59.63 76.44
CA CYS A 333 -10.15 59.35 76.61
C CYS A 333 -11.03 60.28 75.72
N ASP A 334 -11.75 59.75 74.71
CA ASP A 334 -13.22 59.93 74.51
C ASP A 334 -13.81 59.16 73.27
N ASP A 335 -15.15 59.00 73.27
CA ASP A 335 -15.99 57.88 72.75
C ASP A 335 -16.15 57.67 71.19
N PRO A 336 -16.46 56.44 70.70
CA PRO A 336 -16.58 56.04 69.28
C PRO A 336 -17.89 56.29 68.50
N GLU A 337 -17.75 56.54 67.20
CA GLU A 337 -18.69 56.14 66.11
C GLU A 337 -18.11 54.99 65.25
N GLU A 338 -18.91 53.96 64.97
CA GLU A 338 -18.55 52.73 64.26
C GLU A 338 -18.44 52.90 62.73
N ARG A 339 -17.50 52.17 62.09
CA ARG A 339 -17.39 52.08 60.62
C ARG A 339 -17.44 50.63 60.12
N PRO A 340 -18.10 50.33 59.00
CA PRO A 340 -18.11 49.00 58.40
C PRO A 340 -17.07 48.83 57.28
N PHE A 341 -16.36 47.69 57.23
CA PHE A 341 -15.50 47.30 56.09
C PHE A 341 -15.57 45.81 55.70
N GLU A 342 -15.36 45.53 54.41
CA GLU A 342 -15.39 44.23 53.74
C GLU A 342 -13.98 43.59 53.63
N GLY A 343 -13.74 42.49 54.34
CA GLY A 343 -12.42 41.86 54.42
C GLY A 343 -11.98 41.04 53.19
N SER A 344 -10.69 41.14 52.85
CA SER A 344 -9.99 40.30 51.87
C SER A 344 -9.52 38.97 52.49
N ARG A 345 -10.05 37.86 51.97
CA ARG A 345 -9.67 36.47 52.31
C ARG A 345 -8.49 36.04 51.44
N GLY A 346 -7.42 35.49 52.03
CA GLY A 346 -6.32 34.97 51.20
C GLY A 346 -5.28 34.03 51.81
N LEU A 347 -5.03 34.02 53.12
CA LEU A 347 -3.98 33.16 53.73
C LEU A 347 -4.45 32.61 55.08
N GLU A 348 -4.06 31.38 55.44
CA GLU A 348 -4.40 30.77 56.75
C GLU A 348 -3.86 31.64 57.91
N GLY A 349 -4.63 31.79 58.99
CA GLY A 349 -4.34 32.72 60.10
C GLY A 349 -3.12 32.36 60.96
N THR A 350 -2.50 31.20 60.74
CA THR A 350 -1.52 30.61 61.66
C THR A 350 -0.11 30.47 61.06
N ASP A 351 0.10 30.85 59.80
CA ASP A 351 1.42 30.77 59.15
C ASP A 351 2.29 31.99 59.48
N PRO A 352 3.51 31.84 60.04
CA PRO A 352 4.43 32.96 60.25
C PRO A 352 4.83 33.69 58.95
N GLN A 353 4.75 33.06 57.78
CA GLN A 353 5.01 33.72 56.49
C GLN A 353 3.96 34.81 56.17
N ARG A 354 2.75 34.68 56.71
CA ARG A 354 1.72 35.71 56.59
C ARG A 354 2.10 36.96 57.36
N LEU A 355 2.69 36.81 58.54
CA LEU A 355 3.19 37.93 59.34
C LEU A 355 4.36 38.62 58.62
N ASP A 356 5.29 37.86 58.02
CA ASP A 356 6.37 38.39 57.17
C ASP A 356 5.79 39.26 56.03
N HIS A 357 4.76 38.76 55.33
CA HIS A 357 4.13 39.50 54.24
C HIS A 357 3.45 40.79 54.72
N LEU A 358 2.67 40.72 55.80
CA LEU A 358 1.97 41.90 56.35
C LEU A 358 2.94 42.98 56.83
N LEU A 359 4.04 42.59 57.48
CA LEU A 359 5.08 43.53 57.93
C LEU A 359 5.97 44.05 56.80
N SER A 360 5.94 43.43 55.61
CA SER A 360 6.62 43.91 54.41
C SER A 360 5.84 44.98 53.64
N LEU A 361 4.55 45.15 53.93
CA LEU A 361 3.72 46.20 53.33
C LEU A 361 4.24 47.59 53.73
N PRO A 362 3.99 48.65 52.95
CA PRO A 362 4.47 49.98 53.27
C PRO A 362 3.76 50.56 54.52
N ASN A 363 4.56 51.04 55.48
CA ASN A 363 4.14 51.67 56.75
C ASN A 363 3.09 50.87 57.56
N PRO A 364 3.31 49.57 57.82
CA PRO A 364 2.37 48.78 58.61
C PRO A 364 2.40 49.24 60.07
N HIS A 365 1.32 49.01 60.81
CA HIS A 365 1.24 49.24 62.24
C HIS A 365 0.95 47.93 62.96
N LEU A 366 1.90 47.48 63.78
CA LEU A 366 1.80 46.29 64.62
C LEU A 366 1.38 46.70 66.03
N ILE A 367 0.16 46.37 66.41
CA ILE A 367 -0.38 46.57 67.76
C ILE A 367 -0.32 45.22 68.49
N VAL A 368 0.28 45.18 69.67
CA VAL A 368 0.50 43.95 70.45
C VAL A 368 -0.18 44.05 71.79
N ASP A 369 -1.06 43.09 72.08
CA ASP A 369 -1.60 42.85 73.41
C ASP A 369 -0.51 42.17 74.27
N GLY A 370 0.11 42.97 75.13
CA GLY A 370 1.34 42.63 75.82
C GLY A 370 1.20 41.44 76.76
N TYR A 371 0.18 41.41 77.61
CA TYR A 371 0.01 40.30 78.56
C TYR A 371 -0.53 39.03 77.92
N ASN A 372 -1.38 39.14 76.89
CA ASN A 372 -1.81 37.96 76.15
C ASN A 372 -0.63 37.23 75.51
N VAL A 373 0.30 37.98 74.91
CA VAL A 373 1.53 37.42 74.33
C VAL A 373 2.48 36.90 75.41
N THR A 374 2.76 37.67 76.47
CA THR A 374 3.76 37.25 77.46
C THR A 374 3.29 36.10 78.34
N ILE A 375 2.01 36.06 78.75
CA ILE A 375 1.45 34.98 79.56
C ILE A 375 1.46 33.68 78.75
N SER A 376 1.04 33.73 77.47
CA SER A 376 1.07 32.56 76.59
C SER A 376 2.48 32.05 76.31
N ALA A 377 3.51 32.91 76.33
CA ALA A 377 4.88 32.54 75.96
C ALA A 377 5.77 32.16 77.16
N TRP A 378 5.62 32.86 78.28
CA TRP A 378 6.55 32.82 79.41
C TRP A 378 5.87 32.88 80.80
N GLY A 379 4.55 32.75 80.87
CA GLY A 379 3.75 32.91 82.09
C GLY A 379 4.21 32.08 83.29
N GLU A 380 4.75 30.88 83.05
CA GLU A 380 5.18 29.95 84.10
C GLU A 380 6.63 30.15 84.58
N THR A 381 7.43 30.92 83.84
CA THR A 381 8.91 30.93 84.00
C THR A 381 9.50 32.29 84.39
N LEU A 382 8.81 33.39 84.12
CA LEU A 382 9.32 34.75 84.32
C LEU A 382 8.34 35.60 85.11
N THR A 383 8.85 36.56 85.88
CA THR A 383 8.02 37.59 86.53
C THR A 383 7.38 38.52 85.50
N LEU A 384 6.28 39.21 85.84
CA LEU A 384 5.59 40.13 84.91
C LEU A 384 6.52 41.21 84.35
N GLU A 385 7.46 41.72 85.17
CA GLU A 385 8.46 42.70 84.73
C GLU A 385 9.47 42.09 83.73
N GLN A 386 9.95 40.88 84.00
CA GLN A 386 10.87 40.16 83.12
C GLN A 386 10.20 39.78 81.79
N GLN A 387 8.93 39.40 81.84
CA GLN A 387 8.09 39.15 80.68
C GLN A 387 7.98 40.39 79.78
N ARG A 388 7.60 41.54 80.35
CA ARG A 388 7.51 42.83 79.64
C ARG A 388 8.83 43.21 78.98
N ASN A 389 9.93 43.19 79.76
CA ASN A 389 11.25 43.57 79.26
C ASN A 389 11.71 42.65 78.12
N ARG A 390 11.40 41.35 78.19
CA ARG A 390 11.72 40.38 77.14
C ARG A 390 10.91 40.63 75.85
N LEU A 391 9.61 40.89 75.96
CA LEU A 391 8.76 41.18 74.80
C LEU A 391 9.19 42.48 74.10
N VAL A 392 9.37 43.57 74.85
CA VAL A 392 9.78 44.87 74.31
C VAL A 392 11.17 44.77 73.65
N HIS A 393 12.09 44.00 74.23
CA HIS A 393 13.39 43.77 73.62
C HIS A 393 13.29 43.02 72.28
N GLY A 394 12.51 41.95 72.23
CA GLY A 394 12.28 41.19 70.99
C GLY A 394 11.65 42.05 69.90
N LEU A 395 10.62 42.83 70.25
CA LEU A 395 9.95 43.75 69.33
C LEU A 395 10.85 44.91 68.87
N GLY A 396 11.84 45.33 69.68
CA GLY A 396 12.85 46.29 69.24
C GLY A 396 13.70 45.79 68.06
N THR A 397 13.98 44.49 68.00
CA THR A 397 14.68 43.89 66.85
C THR A 397 13.78 43.90 65.61
N VAL A 398 12.48 43.69 65.79
CA VAL A 398 11.47 43.76 64.73
C VAL A 398 11.36 45.16 64.15
N ALA A 399 11.27 46.17 65.00
CA ALA A 399 11.22 47.58 64.60
C ALA A 399 12.48 48.02 63.82
N ALA A 400 13.63 47.39 64.10
CA ALA A 400 14.87 47.69 63.39
C ALA A 400 14.99 47.01 62.01
N GLN A 401 14.30 45.88 61.81
CA GLN A 401 14.34 45.10 60.56
C GLN A 401 13.18 45.39 59.62
N THR A 402 12.10 45.96 60.15
CA THR A 402 10.87 46.26 59.41
C THR A 402 10.61 47.76 59.44
N ASN A 403 9.82 48.27 58.49
CA ASN A 403 9.32 49.65 58.55
C ASN A 403 8.00 49.74 59.34
N ALA A 404 7.74 48.76 60.21
CA ALA A 404 6.53 48.68 61.00
C ALA A 404 6.59 49.66 62.17
N GLU A 405 5.53 50.43 62.34
CA GLU A 405 5.26 51.04 63.63
C GLU A 405 4.87 49.95 64.62
N ILE A 406 5.43 49.93 65.82
CA ILE A 406 5.11 48.91 66.83
C ILE A 406 4.59 49.58 68.07
N THR A 407 3.40 49.17 68.52
CA THR A 407 2.77 49.62 69.76
C THR A 407 2.38 48.41 70.60
N VAL A 408 2.84 48.37 71.85
CA VAL A 408 2.54 47.31 72.82
C VAL A 408 1.68 47.90 73.92
N VAL A 409 0.54 47.27 74.18
CA VAL A 409 -0.41 47.70 75.22
C VAL A 409 -0.37 46.68 76.36
N PHE A 410 -0.13 47.14 77.59
CA PHE A 410 -0.19 46.31 78.79
C PHE A 410 -1.38 46.73 79.66
N ASP A 411 -2.05 45.76 80.29
CA ASP A 411 -3.14 46.02 81.23
C ASP A 411 -2.61 46.60 82.56
N GLY A 412 -3.29 47.59 83.12
CA GLY A 412 -2.73 48.51 84.10
C GLY A 412 -2.87 48.10 85.57
N ALA A 413 -1.78 48.28 86.33
CA ALA A 413 -1.80 48.88 87.67
C ALA A 413 -0.47 49.54 88.11
N ASP A 414 0.51 49.77 87.22
CA ASP A 414 1.72 50.53 87.54
C ASP A 414 1.91 51.67 86.53
N ALA A 415 2.02 52.89 87.05
CA ALA A 415 2.06 54.10 86.26
C ALA A 415 3.46 54.41 85.68
N ILE A 416 3.40 55.11 84.54
CA ILE A 416 4.41 55.94 83.87
C ILE A 416 5.29 55.20 82.85
N PHE A 417 4.94 55.32 81.57
CA PHE A 417 5.78 55.90 80.50
C PHE A 417 4.88 56.31 79.32
N GLY A 418 4.21 57.46 79.44
CA GLY A 418 3.71 58.21 78.29
C GLY A 418 4.72 59.30 77.98
N ALA A 419 5.58 59.10 76.98
CA ALA A 419 6.31 60.14 76.24
C ALA A 419 7.32 59.50 75.27
N LYS A 420 7.07 59.66 73.96
CA LYS A 420 7.94 59.28 72.81
C LYS A 420 8.33 57.79 72.74
N PRO A 421 8.81 57.27 71.59
CA PRO A 421 9.13 55.85 71.45
C PRO A 421 10.18 55.42 72.49
N SER A 422 9.75 54.71 73.53
CA SER A 422 10.62 54.28 74.61
C SER A 422 11.31 52.97 74.24
N ALA A 423 12.64 53.02 74.16
CA ALA A 423 13.57 51.93 73.85
C ALA A 423 13.39 51.26 72.47
N ARG A 424 14.33 51.55 71.56
CA ARG A 424 14.56 50.81 70.29
C ARG A 424 13.42 50.84 69.25
N GLY A 425 12.58 51.88 69.23
CA GLY A 425 11.56 52.06 68.19
C GLY A 425 10.21 51.38 68.46
N VAL A 426 9.97 50.94 69.71
CA VAL A 426 8.69 50.37 70.15
C VAL A 426 7.96 51.37 71.05
N ARG A 427 6.67 51.61 70.80
CA ARG A 427 5.79 52.38 71.68
C ARG A 427 5.19 51.45 72.73
N VAL A 428 5.26 51.80 74.01
CA VAL A 428 4.68 51.01 75.10
C VAL A 428 3.62 51.84 75.81
N LEU A 429 2.39 51.33 75.87
CA LEU A 429 1.22 51.97 76.46
C LEU A 429 0.68 51.09 77.59
N PHE A 430 0.16 51.72 78.64
CA PHE A 430 -0.51 51.05 79.74
C PHE A 430 -1.96 51.50 79.77
N SER A 431 -2.91 50.57 79.92
CA SER A 431 -4.33 50.94 80.07
C SER A 431 -4.56 51.76 81.34
N ALA A 432 -5.57 52.63 81.31
CA ALA A 432 -5.96 53.42 82.46
C ALA A 432 -6.56 52.54 83.57
N LYS A 433 -6.56 53.04 84.82
CA LYS A 433 -7.12 52.31 85.96
C LYS A 433 -8.62 52.03 85.75
N GLY A 434 -8.97 50.76 85.55
CA GLY A 434 -10.36 50.31 85.33
C GLY A 434 -10.73 50.09 83.86
N GLN A 435 -9.79 50.26 82.93
CA GLN A 435 -9.95 49.96 81.51
C GLN A 435 -9.10 48.74 81.14
N ILE A 436 -9.63 47.86 80.29
CA ILE A 436 -8.94 46.66 79.83
C ILE A 436 -8.05 47.03 78.62
N ALA A 437 -6.86 46.45 78.53
CA ALA A 437 -5.95 46.65 77.39
C ALA A 437 -6.61 46.37 76.02
N ASP A 438 -7.54 45.42 75.97
CA ASP A 438 -8.34 45.06 74.81
C ASP A 438 -9.06 46.25 74.17
N ASP A 439 -9.65 47.12 74.99
CA ASP A 439 -10.37 48.30 74.50
C ASP A 439 -9.41 49.31 73.86
N VAL A 440 -8.25 49.50 74.48
CA VAL A 440 -7.18 50.36 73.96
C VAL A 440 -6.63 49.83 72.64
N VAL A 441 -6.47 48.52 72.51
CA VAL A 441 -6.01 47.86 71.27
C VAL A 441 -7.01 48.07 70.13
N VAL A 442 -8.31 47.96 70.43
CA VAL A 442 -9.38 48.19 69.44
C VAL A 442 -9.45 49.66 69.03
N GLU A 443 -9.30 50.58 69.99
CA GLU A 443 -9.27 52.02 69.72
C GLU A 443 -8.09 52.44 68.84
N LEU A 444 -6.89 51.90 69.14
CA LEU A 444 -5.70 52.07 68.29
C LEU A 444 -5.94 51.56 66.87
N ALA A 445 -6.59 50.41 66.70
CA ALA A 445 -6.91 49.91 65.37
C ALA A 445 -7.93 50.80 64.63
N ARG A 446 -8.86 51.43 65.36
CA ARG A 446 -9.95 52.23 64.80
C ARG A 446 -9.53 53.62 64.30
N VAL A 447 -8.58 54.28 64.95
CA VAL A 447 -8.13 55.63 64.53
C VAL A 447 -7.21 55.60 63.31
N GLU A 448 -6.63 54.45 63.00
CA GLU A 448 -5.75 54.29 61.85
C GLU A 448 -6.53 54.46 60.54
N PRO A 449 -5.95 55.10 59.52
CA PRO A 449 -6.66 55.42 58.30
C PRO A 449 -6.95 54.15 57.50
N GLU A 450 -8.15 54.12 56.89
CA GLU A 450 -8.57 53.03 56.02
C GLU A 450 -7.55 52.81 54.89
N GLY A 451 -7.07 51.57 54.75
CA GLY A 451 -6.06 51.19 53.77
C GLY A 451 -4.63 51.13 54.30
N ARG A 452 -4.34 51.64 55.50
CA ARG A 452 -3.08 51.34 56.20
C ARG A 452 -3.12 49.91 56.75
N PRO A 453 -2.11 49.07 56.53
CA PRO A 453 -2.09 47.73 57.11
C PRO A 453 -1.91 47.79 58.63
N VAL A 454 -2.96 47.52 59.38
CA VAL A 454 -2.92 47.39 60.84
C VAL A 454 -2.95 45.91 61.20
N VAL A 455 -1.97 45.45 61.98
CA VAL A 455 -1.84 44.06 62.44
C VAL A 455 -2.00 44.07 63.95
N VAL A 456 -2.99 43.34 64.46
CA VAL A 456 -3.20 43.21 65.91
C VAL A 456 -2.83 41.81 66.36
N VAL A 457 -1.93 41.72 67.33
CA VAL A 457 -1.53 40.44 67.93
C VAL A 457 -2.25 40.25 69.25
N SER A 458 -3.21 39.33 69.26
CA SER A 458 -3.85 38.79 70.47
C SER A 458 -4.41 37.39 70.18
N SER A 459 -4.49 36.55 71.20
CA SER A 459 -5.16 35.24 71.15
C SER A 459 -6.58 35.29 71.69
N ASP A 460 -7.06 36.46 72.14
CA ASP A 460 -8.45 36.64 72.51
C ASP A 460 -9.34 36.72 71.26
N GLN A 461 -10.34 35.85 71.19
CA GLN A 461 -11.26 35.78 70.06
C GLN A 461 -12.18 37.00 69.99
N GLU A 462 -12.56 37.57 71.14
CA GLU A 462 -13.40 38.77 71.20
C GLU A 462 -12.65 39.99 70.65
N VAL A 463 -11.38 40.17 71.07
CA VAL A 463 -10.49 41.20 70.52
C VAL A 463 -10.29 40.98 69.02
N ALA A 464 -10.00 39.75 68.59
CA ALA A 464 -9.79 39.42 67.18
C ALA A 464 -11.02 39.75 66.31
N ASP A 465 -12.23 39.54 66.83
CA ASP A 465 -13.47 39.85 66.12
C ASP A 465 -13.82 41.35 66.15
N ARG A 466 -13.44 42.07 67.21
CA ARG A 466 -13.57 43.53 67.31
C ARG A 466 -12.60 44.24 66.37
N VAL A 467 -11.30 43.93 66.39
CA VAL A 467 -10.32 44.56 65.51
C VAL A 467 -10.52 44.21 64.04
N ARG A 468 -11.09 43.03 63.73
CA ARG A 468 -11.48 42.69 62.36
C ARG A 468 -12.61 43.58 61.83
N ARG A 469 -13.54 44.02 62.70
CA ARG A 469 -14.58 44.99 62.33
C ARG A 469 -13.99 46.36 62.02
N GLU A 470 -12.94 46.74 62.74
CA GLU A 470 -12.16 47.97 62.49
C GLU A 470 -11.18 47.85 61.30
N GLY A 471 -11.17 46.73 60.56
CA GLY A 471 -10.35 46.56 59.35
C GLY A 471 -8.90 46.12 59.60
N ALA A 472 -8.53 45.79 60.84
CA ALA A 472 -7.21 45.27 61.18
C ALA A 472 -7.10 43.75 60.95
N TYR A 473 -5.86 43.27 60.78
CA TYR A 473 -5.53 41.86 60.63
C TYR A 473 -5.21 41.22 62.00
N PRO A 474 -6.12 40.41 62.58
CA PRO A 474 -5.82 39.71 63.82
C PRO A 474 -4.82 38.57 63.58
N VAL A 475 -3.80 38.49 64.43
CA VAL A 475 -2.75 37.47 64.41
C VAL A 475 -2.67 36.81 65.79
N PRO A 476 -2.76 35.48 65.90
CA PRO A 476 -2.62 34.80 67.19
C PRO A 476 -1.25 35.00 67.83
N SER A 477 -1.22 35.20 69.14
CA SER A 477 0.02 35.42 69.92
C SER A 477 1.11 34.36 69.70
N PRO A 478 0.80 33.05 69.57
CA PRO A 478 1.83 32.04 69.27
C PRO A 478 2.57 32.25 67.95
N VAL A 479 1.94 32.90 66.96
CA VAL A 479 2.56 33.19 65.66
C VAL A 479 3.66 34.22 65.83
N LEU A 480 3.37 35.32 66.56
CA LEU A 480 4.38 36.34 66.88
C LEU A 480 5.55 35.76 67.68
N VAL A 481 5.26 34.91 68.68
CA VAL A 481 6.31 34.31 69.52
C VAL A 481 7.24 33.40 68.72
N ARG A 482 6.68 32.53 67.86
CA ARG A 482 7.48 31.68 66.97
C ARG A 482 8.29 32.51 65.98
N TRP A 483 7.72 33.61 65.50
CA TRP A 483 8.38 34.51 64.58
C TRP A 483 9.56 35.24 65.24
N LEU A 484 9.38 35.76 66.46
CA LEU A 484 10.44 36.38 67.27
C LEU A 484 11.58 35.43 67.63
N GLN A 485 11.36 34.11 67.64
CA GLN A 485 12.41 33.11 67.89
C GLN A 485 13.27 32.81 66.65
N ARG A 486 12.82 33.19 65.45
CA ARG A 486 13.56 33.01 64.19
C ARG A 486 14.55 34.14 63.92
N ILE A 487 14.29 35.30 64.52
CA ILE A 487 15.07 36.55 64.40
C ILE A 487 16.06 36.62 65.54
#